data_AF-A0A7W1Q000-F1
#
_entry.id   AF-A0A7W1Q000-F1
#
_cell.length_a   1.000
_cell.length_b   1.000
_cell.length_c   1.000
_cell.angle_alpha   90.00
_cell.angle_beta   90.00
_cell.angle_gamma   90.00
#
_symmetry.space_group_name_H-M   'P 1'
#
loop_
_entity.id
_entity.type
_entity.pdbx_description
1 polymer ?
#
loop_
_entity_poly.entity_id
_entity_poly.type
_entity_poly.pdbx_seq_one_letter_code
_entity_poly.pdbx_strand_id
1 'polypeptide(L)'
;MTISPSDVATRVDLALHGVRVDAPVARRKGAGPSDDGHVVIDGRNATLPMNPESPYAVREGRVFKGGLDLGLSVEPVRRPRFYDLVTADGVPYDKIALLHGRDVLATTVVQTCIRYVEPDRCRFCSIEESLKAGATIAAKTPAQLAEVAEAAVRLDGVRQMVMTTGTTHAPDRGARPLVRCVRAVLEKVPGLPIQVQIEPPRDLSVIRELHEAGATAIGIHVESLDDDVRRRWMPGKSTVPMCEYEIAWDEAVRVFGRNRVSTYLLVGMGEDPDELVAGAGRLIDRGVYPFVVPMRPMVGTLAHR
;
A
#
# COMPACT_ATOMS: atom_id res chain seq x y z
N MET A 1 -6.72 -5.03 -25.77
CA MET A 1 -5.24 -5.17 -25.82
C MET A 1 -4.92 -6.59 -25.43
N THR A 2 -4.60 -7.44 -26.40
CA THR A 2 -4.11 -8.80 -26.16
C THR A 2 -2.69 -8.67 -25.61
N ILE A 3 -2.47 -9.10 -24.37
CA ILE A 3 -1.13 -9.12 -23.75
C ILE A 3 -0.42 -10.36 -24.30
N SER A 4 0.72 -10.20 -24.96
CA SER A 4 1.48 -11.35 -25.42
C SER A 4 2.20 -12.03 -24.23
N PRO A 5 2.47 -13.34 -24.27
CA PRO A 5 3.26 -14.01 -23.24
C PRO A 5 4.64 -13.37 -23.01
N SER A 6 5.25 -12.83 -24.07
CA SER A 6 6.51 -12.06 -24.01
C SER A 6 6.39 -10.73 -23.25
N ASP A 7 5.22 -10.08 -23.30
CA ASP A 7 4.96 -8.85 -22.54
C ASP A 7 4.81 -9.12 -21.05
N VAL A 8 4.17 -10.25 -20.69
CA VAL A 8 4.03 -10.67 -19.28
C VAL A 8 5.40 -10.99 -18.69
N ALA A 9 6.21 -11.80 -19.38
CA ALA A 9 7.56 -12.15 -18.92
C ALA A 9 8.42 -10.90 -18.68
N THR A 10 8.38 -9.93 -19.61
CA THR A 10 9.13 -8.68 -19.48
C THR A 10 8.66 -7.84 -18.29
N ARG A 11 7.36 -7.75 -18.05
CA ARG A 11 6.80 -7.01 -16.90
C ARG A 11 7.15 -7.68 -15.57
N VAL A 12 7.15 -9.01 -15.52
CA VAL A 12 7.60 -9.78 -14.35
C VAL A 12 9.09 -9.54 -14.10
N ASP A 13 9.92 -9.63 -15.13
CA ASP A 13 11.36 -9.36 -15.02
C ASP A 13 11.65 -7.94 -14.50
N LEU A 14 10.94 -6.93 -15.00
CA LEU A 14 11.07 -5.55 -14.52
C LEU A 14 10.64 -5.43 -13.05
N ALA A 15 9.57 -6.10 -12.66
CA ALA A 15 9.13 -6.12 -11.27
C ALA A 15 10.18 -6.79 -10.36
N LEU A 16 10.85 -7.84 -10.82
CA LEU A 16 11.83 -8.58 -10.00
C LEU A 16 13.22 -7.92 -9.98
N HIS A 17 13.76 -7.60 -11.15
CA HIS A 17 15.12 -7.08 -11.30
C HIS A 17 15.20 -5.56 -11.20
N GLY A 18 14.07 -4.87 -11.27
CA GLY A 18 14.03 -3.42 -11.29
C GLY A 18 14.50 -2.83 -12.60
N VAL A 19 14.75 -1.52 -12.58
CA VAL A 19 15.26 -0.77 -13.72
C VAL A 19 16.26 0.28 -13.24
N ARG A 20 17.27 0.56 -14.08
CA ARG A 20 18.15 1.72 -13.90
C ARG A 20 17.41 2.98 -14.34
N VAL A 21 16.80 3.66 -13.37
CA VAL A 21 16.08 4.93 -13.53
C VAL A 21 16.22 5.76 -12.26
N ASP A 22 16.26 7.08 -12.39
CA ASP A 22 16.06 7.99 -11.27
C ASP A 22 14.58 8.39 -11.18
N ALA A 23 13.95 8.10 -10.03
CA ALA A 23 12.55 8.40 -9.77
C ALA A 23 12.43 9.34 -8.55
N PRO A 24 12.02 10.61 -8.75
CA PRO A 24 11.89 11.59 -7.67
C PRO A 24 10.89 11.20 -6.59
N VAL A 25 9.86 10.43 -6.95
CA VAL A 25 8.89 9.86 -6.01
C VAL A 25 9.21 8.38 -5.83
N ALA A 26 9.58 8.00 -4.61
CA ALA A 26 9.95 6.64 -4.26
C ALA A 26 9.52 6.28 -2.83
N ARG A 27 9.18 5.02 -2.61
CA ARG A 27 8.74 4.51 -1.30
C ARG A 27 9.93 4.03 -0.46
N ARG A 28 10.82 4.95 -0.08
CA ARG A 28 11.98 4.61 0.77
C ARG A 28 11.64 4.48 2.26
N LYS A 29 10.39 4.79 2.64
CA LYS A 29 9.87 4.90 4.02
C LYS A 29 8.37 4.57 4.05
N GLY A 30 7.79 4.42 5.23
CA GLY A 30 6.35 4.15 5.46
C GLY A 30 6.01 2.68 5.67
N ALA A 31 4.77 2.37 6.05
CA ALA A 31 4.34 0.99 6.27
C ALA A 31 4.20 0.24 4.93
N GLY A 32 4.95 -0.84 4.70
CA GLY A 32 4.74 -1.82 3.63
C GLY A 32 6.04 -2.43 3.07
N PRO A 33 5.96 -3.28 2.04
CA PRO A 33 7.01 -4.26 1.72
C PRO A 33 7.96 -3.86 0.58
N SER A 34 7.99 -2.60 0.13
CA SER A 34 8.71 -2.25 -1.10
C SER A 34 9.45 -0.91 -1.06
N ASP A 35 10.69 -0.93 -1.56
CA ASP A 35 11.59 0.22 -1.77
C ASP A 35 11.63 0.61 -3.26
N ASP A 36 10.44 0.87 -3.82
CA ASP A 36 10.28 1.04 -5.27
C ASP A 36 10.20 2.52 -5.67
N GLY A 37 10.72 2.85 -6.86
CA GLY A 37 10.47 4.11 -7.55
C GLY A 37 9.11 4.11 -8.24
N HIS A 38 8.37 5.22 -8.15
CA HIS A 38 7.09 5.37 -8.82
C HIS A 38 7.29 5.83 -10.27
N VAL A 39 6.74 5.06 -11.20
CA VAL A 39 6.82 5.31 -12.64
C VAL A 39 5.44 5.13 -13.29
N VAL A 40 5.30 5.62 -14.51
CA VAL A 40 4.15 5.35 -15.37
C VAL A 40 4.64 4.53 -16.56
N ILE A 41 4.15 3.28 -16.68
CA ILE A 41 4.49 2.37 -17.79
C ILE A 41 3.28 2.25 -18.71
N ASP A 42 3.45 2.57 -20.00
CA ASP A 42 2.37 2.56 -21.00
C ASP A 42 1.08 3.27 -20.51
N GLY A 43 1.26 4.43 -19.87
CA GLY A 43 0.17 5.25 -19.32
C GLY A 43 -0.45 4.76 -18.01
N ARG A 44 0.06 3.68 -17.41
CA ARG A 44 -0.43 3.08 -16.15
C ARG A 44 0.56 3.28 -15.01
N ASN A 45 0.05 3.58 -13.81
CA ASN A 45 0.89 3.65 -12.61
C ASN A 45 1.55 2.29 -12.35
N ALA A 46 2.85 2.31 -12.08
CA ALA A 46 3.63 1.16 -11.66
C ALA A 46 4.67 1.56 -10.61
N THR A 47 5.17 0.58 -9.88
CA THR A 47 6.29 0.72 -8.97
C THR A 47 7.35 -0.29 -9.40
N LEU A 48 8.55 0.21 -9.69
CA LEU A 48 9.69 -0.62 -10.06
C LEU A 48 10.83 -0.43 -9.07
N PRO A 49 11.54 -1.50 -8.67
CA PRO A 49 12.77 -1.36 -7.92
C PRO A 49 13.77 -0.49 -8.69
N MET A 50 14.36 0.49 -8.02
CA MET A 50 15.47 1.25 -8.58
C MET A 50 16.75 0.46 -8.29
N ASN A 51 17.25 -0.24 -9.30
CA ASN A 51 18.40 -1.14 -9.14
C ASN A 51 19.51 -0.75 -10.14
N PRO A 52 20.65 -0.21 -9.65
CA PRO A 52 21.81 0.13 -10.49
C PRO A 52 22.36 -1.06 -11.28
N GLU A 53 22.22 -2.28 -10.76
CA GLU A 53 22.67 -3.52 -11.38
C GLU A 53 21.61 -4.19 -12.26
N SER A 54 20.43 -3.58 -12.40
CA SER A 54 19.38 -4.15 -13.25
C SER A 54 19.87 -4.29 -14.69
N PRO A 55 19.57 -5.40 -15.40
CA PRO A 55 19.86 -5.49 -16.83
C PRO A 55 19.06 -4.49 -17.67
N TYR A 56 17.99 -3.92 -17.10
CA TYR A 56 17.08 -2.97 -17.72
C TYR A 56 17.51 -1.52 -17.49
N ALA A 57 17.57 -0.71 -18.54
CA ALA A 57 17.80 0.74 -18.46
C ALA A 57 16.65 1.54 -19.07
N VAL A 58 16.41 2.72 -18.53
CA VAL A 58 15.59 3.74 -19.19
C VAL A 58 16.46 4.65 -20.03
N ARG A 59 16.12 4.81 -21.31
CA ARG A 59 16.73 5.80 -22.22
C ARG A 59 15.61 6.49 -22.97
N GLU A 60 15.61 7.82 -22.98
CA GLU A 60 14.61 8.62 -23.71
C GLU A 60 13.15 8.20 -23.43
N GLY A 61 12.84 7.85 -22.17
CA GLY A 61 11.51 7.42 -21.75
C GLY A 61 11.11 6.02 -22.23
N ARG A 62 12.06 5.19 -22.66
CA ARG A 62 11.84 3.81 -23.10
C ARG A 62 12.71 2.81 -22.33
N VAL A 63 12.20 1.59 -22.18
CA VAL A 63 12.90 0.50 -21.48
C VAL A 63 13.74 -0.32 -22.45
N PHE A 64 15.02 -0.51 -22.12
CA PHE A 64 15.98 -1.30 -22.90
C PHE A 64 16.58 -2.44 -22.09
N LYS A 65 16.85 -3.58 -22.74
CA LYS A 65 17.74 -4.64 -22.25
C LYS A 65 18.97 -4.71 -23.16
N GLY A 66 20.11 -4.21 -22.68
CA GLY A 66 21.28 -4.01 -23.54
C GLY A 66 21.03 -2.97 -24.64
N GLY A 67 21.05 -3.40 -25.90
CA GLY A 67 20.74 -2.59 -27.08
C GLY A 67 19.29 -2.71 -27.59
N LEU A 68 18.51 -3.64 -27.04
CA LEU A 68 17.15 -3.94 -27.50
C LEU A 68 16.13 -3.03 -26.80
N ASP A 69 15.37 -2.25 -27.58
CA ASP A 69 14.16 -1.56 -27.12
C ASP A 69 13.04 -2.57 -26.89
N LEU A 70 12.48 -2.60 -25.69
CA LEU A 70 11.40 -3.51 -25.31
C LEU A 70 10.01 -2.97 -25.65
N GLY A 71 9.93 -1.76 -26.23
CA GLY A 71 8.68 -1.14 -26.66
C GLY A 71 7.82 -0.57 -25.54
N LEU A 72 8.33 -0.57 -24.30
CA LEU A 72 7.63 -0.05 -23.12
C LEU A 72 7.99 1.42 -22.91
N SER A 73 6.98 2.28 -22.82
CA SER A 73 7.22 3.66 -22.36
C SER A 73 7.33 3.69 -20.84
N VAL A 74 8.18 4.55 -20.31
CA VAL A 74 8.36 4.74 -18.88
C VAL A 74 8.63 6.19 -18.56
N GLU A 75 7.83 6.73 -17.64
CA GLU A 75 7.95 8.10 -17.17
C GLU A 75 8.09 8.10 -15.64
N PRO A 76 9.18 8.63 -15.08
CA PRO A 76 9.27 8.84 -13.64
C PRO A 76 8.16 9.76 -13.15
N VAL A 77 7.52 9.39 -12.04
CA VAL A 77 6.53 10.25 -11.41
C VAL A 77 7.24 11.50 -10.87
N ARG A 78 6.71 12.67 -11.24
CA ARG A 78 7.23 13.96 -10.80
C ARG A 78 6.91 14.18 -9.32
N ARG A 79 7.83 14.84 -8.61
CA ARG A 79 7.57 15.27 -7.24
C ARG A 79 6.35 16.21 -7.22
N PRO A 80 5.34 15.96 -6.36
CA PRO A 80 4.15 16.79 -6.31
C PRO A 80 4.42 18.16 -5.71
N ARG A 81 3.64 19.15 -6.12
CA ARG A 81 3.70 20.54 -5.64
C ARG A 81 3.19 20.68 -4.22
N PHE A 82 2.23 19.87 -3.80
CA PHE A 82 1.70 19.94 -2.43
C PHE A 82 2.76 19.62 -1.36
N TYR A 83 3.88 18.97 -1.70
CA TYR A 83 4.98 18.73 -0.76
C TYR A 83 5.70 20.00 -0.29
N ASP A 84 5.56 21.12 -1.01
CA ASP A 84 6.17 22.39 -0.62
C ASP A 84 5.32 23.20 0.36
N LEU A 85 4.19 22.64 0.80
CA LEU A 85 3.25 23.28 1.72
C LEU A 85 3.42 22.78 3.16
N VAL A 86 2.97 23.61 4.08
CA VAL A 86 2.96 23.36 5.53
C VAL A 86 1.60 23.71 6.08
N THR A 87 1.15 22.96 7.08
CA THR A 87 -0.10 23.27 7.80
C THR A 87 0.06 24.53 8.64
N ALA A 88 -1.06 25.08 9.12
CA ALA A 88 -1.05 26.25 10.00
C ALA A 88 -0.27 26.03 11.31
N ASP A 89 -0.23 24.78 11.81
CA ASP A 89 0.56 24.36 12.98
C ASP A 89 2.02 23.95 12.62
N GLY A 90 2.46 24.21 11.39
CA GLY A 90 3.86 24.07 10.97
C GLY A 90 4.28 22.65 10.60
N VAL A 91 3.34 21.74 10.32
CA VAL A 91 3.64 20.38 9.87
C VAL A 91 3.77 20.35 8.34
N PRO A 92 4.92 19.93 7.79
CA PRO A 92 5.07 19.72 6.35
C PRO A 92 4.07 18.69 5.81
N TYR A 93 3.48 18.96 4.65
CA TYR A 93 2.44 18.09 4.08
C TYR A 93 2.94 16.69 3.74
N ASP A 94 4.21 16.55 3.34
CA ASP A 94 4.85 15.27 3.08
C ASP A 94 5.02 14.38 4.33
N LYS A 95 4.92 14.96 5.54
CA LYS A 95 4.82 14.20 6.80
C LYS A 95 3.42 13.67 7.09
N ILE A 96 2.39 14.19 6.42
CA ILE A 96 0.98 13.85 6.61
C ILE A 96 0.54 12.83 5.57
N ALA A 97 0.85 13.05 4.29
CA ALA A 97 0.50 12.14 3.21
C ALA A 97 1.51 12.21 2.06
N LEU A 98 1.66 11.08 1.34
CA LEU A 98 2.60 10.92 0.25
C LEU A 98 1.86 10.60 -1.05
N LEU A 99 2.42 11.03 -2.18
CA LEU A 99 1.98 10.63 -3.50
C LEU A 99 2.49 9.22 -3.81
N HIS A 100 1.57 8.33 -4.17
CA HIS A 100 1.82 7.00 -4.70
C HIS A 100 1.37 6.96 -6.17
N GLY A 101 2.27 6.55 -7.06
CA GLY A 101 2.01 6.66 -8.50
C GLY A 101 1.80 8.12 -8.89
N ARG A 102 1.08 8.41 -9.98
CA ARG A 102 0.87 9.79 -10.44
C ARG A 102 -0.31 10.50 -9.78
N ASP A 103 -1.26 9.76 -9.19
CA ASP A 103 -2.58 10.29 -8.83
C ASP A 103 -3.23 9.61 -7.61
N VAL A 104 -2.46 8.89 -6.77
CA VAL A 104 -2.95 8.29 -5.51
C VAL A 104 -2.32 8.98 -4.32
N LEU A 105 -3.12 9.55 -3.43
CA LEU A 105 -2.65 10.05 -2.13
C LEU A 105 -2.66 8.91 -1.11
N ALA A 106 -1.59 8.72 -0.36
CA ALA A 106 -1.49 7.66 0.64
C ALA A 106 -1.09 8.21 2.01
N THR A 107 -1.70 7.70 3.07
CA THR A 107 -1.36 8.09 4.45
C THR A 107 -1.52 6.93 5.43
N THR A 108 -0.74 6.99 6.51
CA THR A 108 -0.93 6.18 7.70
C THR A 108 -1.41 7.09 8.82
N VAL A 109 -2.69 6.97 9.19
CA VAL A 109 -3.37 7.87 10.14
C VAL A 109 -2.76 7.78 11.54
N VAL A 110 -2.52 6.57 12.03
CA VAL A 110 -1.77 6.31 13.27
C VAL A 110 -0.53 5.51 12.93
N GLN A 111 0.64 6.05 13.26
CA GLN A 111 1.95 5.54 12.85
C GLN A 111 2.54 4.50 13.82
N THR A 112 1.83 4.13 14.88
CA THR A 112 2.29 3.16 15.88
C THR A 112 1.48 1.87 15.82
N CYS A 113 2.10 0.75 16.17
CA CYS A 113 1.46 -0.55 16.16
C CYS A 113 1.78 -1.33 17.44
N ILE A 114 0.76 -1.91 18.08
CA ILE A 114 0.94 -2.71 19.31
C ILE A 114 1.86 -3.91 19.14
N ARG A 115 2.12 -4.33 17.90
CA ARG A 115 2.98 -5.46 17.56
C ARG A 115 4.38 -5.04 17.14
N TYR A 116 4.76 -3.78 17.31
CA TYR A 116 6.04 -3.31 16.77
C TYR A 116 7.26 -3.66 17.64
N VAL A 117 7.06 -4.31 18.80
CA VAL A 117 8.17 -4.90 19.57
C VAL A 117 8.76 -6.10 18.82
N GLU A 118 10.08 -6.27 18.87
CA GLU A 118 10.80 -7.22 18.01
C GLU A 118 10.27 -8.67 18.03
N PRO A 119 9.89 -9.27 19.19
CA PRO A 119 9.32 -10.62 19.22
C PRO A 119 8.01 -10.78 18.44
N ASP A 120 7.21 -9.71 18.33
CA ASP A 120 5.88 -9.72 17.70
C ASP A 120 5.86 -9.05 16.31
N ARG A 121 6.94 -8.33 15.96
CA ARG A 121 7.01 -7.47 14.78
C ARG A 121 6.96 -8.28 13.50
N CYS A 122 6.08 -7.84 12.59
CA CYS A 122 6.14 -8.26 11.19
C CYS A 122 7.51 -7.90 10.61
N ARG A 123 8.28 -8.91 10.18
CA ARG A 123 9.69 -8.75 9.80
C ARG A 123 9.93 -7.74 8.68
N PHE A 124 8.96 -7.58 7.78
CA PHE A 124 8.99 -6.62 6.66
C PHE A 124 8.48 -5.22 7.01
N CYS A 125 7.90 -5.01 8.20
CA CYS A 125 7.20 -3.76 8.51
C CYS A 125 8.15 -2.68 9.06
N SER A 126 8.03 -1.47 8.51
CA SER A 126 8.81 -0.27 8.86
C SER A 126 7.91 0.89 9.33
N ILE A 127 6.68 0.61 9.76
CA ILE A 127 5.67 1.62 10.13
C ILE A 127 6.21 2.66 11.12
N GLU A 128 6.88 2.24 12.20
CA GLU A 128 7.45 3.18 13.18
C GLU A 128 8.89 3.60 12.89
N GLU A 129 9.63 2.95 11.98
CA GLU A 129 10.94 3.45 11.55
C GLU A 129 10.81 4.85 10.92
N SER A 130 9.71 5.08 10.20
CA SER A 130 9.41 6.40 9.62
C SER A 130 9.18 7.47 10.68
N LEU A 131 8.57 7.07 11.81
CA LEU A 131 8.34 7.96 12.95
C LEU A 131 9.66 8.28 13.66
N LYS A 132 10.48 7.25 13.94
CA LYS A 132 11.81 7.41 14.55
C LYS A 132 12.74 8.28 13.71
N ALA A 133 12.66 8.18 12.39
CA ALA A 133 13.43 9.00 11.45
C ALA A 133 12.88 10.43 11.27
N GLY A 134 11.80 10.81 11.98
CA GLY A 134 11.18 12.14 11.87
C GLY A 134 10.52 12.44 10.52
N ALA A 135 10.29 11.40 9.70
CA ALA A 135 9.73 11.51 8.35
C ALA A 135 8.20 11.62 8.33
N THR A 136 7.55 11.48 9.48
CA THR A 136 6.10 11.60 9.64
C THR A 136 5.76 11.97 11.10
N ILE A 137 4.49 12.21 11.39
CA ILE A 137 3.99 12.46 12.74
C ILE A 137 3.24 11.23 13.30
N ALA A 138 3.16 11.09 14.62
CA ALA A 138 2.61 9.90 15.27
C ALA A 138 1.13 9.64 14.95
N ALA A 139 0.31 10.69 14.95
CA ALA A 139 -1.10 10.62 14.60
C ALA A 139 -1.50 11.86 13.80
N LYS A 140 -2.25 11.66 12.71
CA LYS A 140 -2.76 12.73 11.84
C LYS A 140 -4.18 13.07 12.26
N THR A 141 -4.51 14.35 12.34
CA THR A 141 -5.88 14.76 12.63
C THR A 141 -6.74 14.68 11.36
N PRO A 142 -8.07 14.52 11.48
CA PRO A 142 -8.97 14.59 10.32
C PRO A 142 -8.82 15.90 9.53
N ALA A 143 -8.60 17.03 10.21
CA ALA A 143 -8.40 18.32 9.58
C ALA A 143 -7.11 18.37 8.75
N GLN A 144 -5.99 17.88 9.29
CA GLN A 144 -4.72 17.77 8.56
C GLN A 144 -4.87 16.92 7.29
N LEU A 145 -5.56 15.78 7.37
CA LEU A 145 -5.77 14.91 6.21
C LEU A 145 -6.66 15.56 5.15
N ALA A 146 -7.72 16.26 5.56
CA ALA A 146 -8.62 16.96 4.66
C ALA A 146 -7.93 18.12 3.92
N GLU A 147 -7.12 18.90 4.66
CA GLU A 147 -6.32 19.99 4.11
C GLU A 147 -5.31 19.49 3.06
N VAL A 148 -4.55 18.45 3.38
CA VAL A 148 -3.55 17.88 2.46
C VAL A 148 -4.23 17.23 1.24
N ALA A 149 -5.36 16.55 1.43
CA ALA A 149 -6.12 15.98 0.32
C ALA A 149 -6.63 17.05 -0.65
N GLU A 150 -7.21 18.14 -0.14
CA GLU A 150 -7.67 19.28 -0.96
C GLU A 150 -6.50 19.87 -1.77
N ALA A 151 -5.35 20.09 -1.13
CA ALA A 151 -4.16 20.61 -1.79
C ALA A 151 -3.64 19.65 -2.87
N ALA A 152 -3.55 18.35 -2.58
CA ALA A 152 -3.05 17.36 -3.53
C ALA A 152 -3.97 17.21 -4.76
N VAL A 153 -5.29 17.29 -4.58
CA VAL A 153 -6.25 17.29 -5.71
C VAL A 153 -6.10 18.56 -6.54
N ARG A 154 -6.11 19.74 -5.89
CA ARG A 154 -6.04 21.04 -6.56
C ARG A 154 -4.72 21.24 -7.31
N LEU A 155 -3.60 20.86 -6.70
CA LEU A 155 -2.27 21.16 -7.21
C LEU A 155 -1.69 20.03 -8.05
N ASP A 156 -2.03 18.78 -7.80
CA ASP A 156 -1.35 17.64 -8.41
C ASP A 156 -2.32 16.68 -9.12
N GLY A 157 -3.63 17.00 -9.11
CA GLY A 157 -4.63 16.24 -9.83
C GLY A 157 -4.82 14.83 -9.28
N VAL A 158 -4.58 14.61 -7.99
CA VAL A 158 -4.89 13.36 -7.29
C VAL A 158 -6.33 12.96 -7.56
N ARG A 159 -6.55 11.66 -7.81
CA ARG A 159 -7.86 11.11 -8.19
C ARG A 159 -8.41 10.09 -7.19
N GLN A 160 -7.61 9.65 -6.25
CA GLN A 160 -7.98 8.65 -5.25
C GLN A 160 -7.06 8.74 -4.04
N MET A 161 -7.53 8.23 -2.91
CA MET A 161 -6.77 8.23 -1.67
C MET A 161 -6.82 6.86 -0.99
N VAL A 162 -5.71 6.50 -0.34
CA VAL A 162 -5.56 5.30 0.47
C VAL A 162 -5.20 5.71 1.89
N MET A 163 -5.99 5.26 2.86
CA MET A 163 -5.73 5.46 4.28
C MET A 163 -5.48 4.13 4.96
N THR A 164 -4.39 4.02 5.70
CA THR A 164 -4.11 2.89 6.58
C THR A 164 -3.90 3.37 8.01
N THR A 165 -3.82 2.44 8.95
CA THR A 165 -3.57 2.71 10.36
C THR A 165 -2.75 1.58 10.97
N GLY A 166 -1.90 1.91 11.94
CA GLY A 166 -1.30 0.89 12.79
C GLY A 166 -2.32 0.29 13.75
N THR A 167 -2.08 -0.96 14.14
CA THR A 167 -2.98 -1.73 15.01
C THR A 167 -2.96 -1.21 16.44
N THR A 168 -4.13 -1.13 17.07
CA THR A 168 -4.31 -0.82 18.50
C THR A 168 -4.86 -2.01 19.29
N HIS A 169 -4.88 -1.91 20.64
CA HIS A 169 -5.47 -2.93 21.52
C HIS A 169 -7.02 -2.92 21.51
N ALA A 170 -7.64 -1.91 20.91
CA ALA A 170 -9.08 -1.78 20.89
C ALA A 170 -9.72 -2.87 19.99
N PRO A 171 -11.00 -3.25 20.23
CA PRO A 171 -11.67 -4.28 19.43
C PRO A 171 -11.74 -3.98 17.92
N ASP A 172 -11.75 -2.71 17.54
CA ASP A 172 -11.73 -2.23 16.15
C ASP A 172 -10.33 -2.22 15.54
N ARG A 173 -9.29 -2.55 16.31
CA ARG A 173 -7.88 -2.57 15.90
C ARG A 173 -7.39 -1.26 15.27
N GLY A 174 -8.01 -0.14 15.63
CA GLY A 174 -7.66 1.19 15.12
C GLY A 174 -8.47 1.64 13.89
N ALA A 175 -9.51 0.90 13.49
CA ALA A 175 -10.32 1.23 12.32
C ALA A 175 -11.23 2.47 12.51
N ARG A 176 -11.79 2.73 13.70
CA ARG A 176 -12.71 3.86 13.94
C ARG A 176 -12.10 5.25 13.75
N PRO A 177 -10.82 5.50 14.08
CA PRO A 177 -10.14 6.72 13.64
C PRO A 177 -10.27 6.99 12.14
N LEU A 178 -10.24 5.96 11.28
CA LEU A 178 -10.39 6.13 9.84
C LEU A 178 -11.78 6.66 9.46
N VAL A 179 -12.85 6.27 10.15
CA VAL A 179 -14.22 6.77 9.91
C VAL A 179 -14.27 8.30 9.97
N ARG A 180 -13.65 8.89 11.01
CA ARG A 180 -13.60 10.36 11.16
C ARG A 180 -12.74 11.02 10.09
N CYS A 181 -11.65 10.38 9.70
CA CYS A 181 -10.75 10.89 8.67
C CYS A 181 -11.39 10.87 7.28
N VAL A 182 -12.07 9.77 6.92
CA VAL A 182 -12.81 9.63 5.67
C VAL A 182 -13.86 10.74 5.54
N ARG A 183 -14.68 10.96 6.59
CA ARG A 183 -15.69 12.02 6.59
C ARG A 183 -15.10 13.40 6.38
N ALA A 184 -14.04 13.74 7.12
CA ALA A 184 -13.39 15.05 7.00
C ALA A 184 -12.79 15.28 5.61
N VAL A 185 -12.16 14.27 5.02
CA VAL A 185 -11.63 14.36 3.65
C VAL A 185 -12.76 14.56 2.64
N LEU A 186 -13.86 13.79 2.74
CA LEU A 186 -14.98 13.90 1.81
C LEU A 186 -15.78 15.19 1.96
N GLU A 187 -15.77 15.81 3.15
CA GLU A 187 -16.34 17.15 3.36
C GLU A 187 -15.57 18.22 2.56
N LYS A 188 -14.24 18.12 2.51
CA LYS A 188 -13.38 19.05 1.75
C LYS A 188 -13.24 18.69 0.28
N VAL A 189 -13.24 17.40 -0.05
CA VAL A 189 -13.06 16.89 -1.40
C VAL A 189 -14.18 15.91 -1.73
N PRO A 190 -15.41 16.41 -2.00
CA PRO A 190 -16.54 15.56 -2.32
C PRO A 190 -16.27 14.64 -3.51
N GLY A 191 -16.61 13.37 -3.37
CA GLY A 191 -16.50 12.37 -4.44
C GLY A 191 -15.10 11.78 -4.64
N LEU A 192 -14.09 12.16 -3.86
CA LEU A 192 -12.77 11.51 -3.90
C LEU A 192 -12.89 10.03 -3.47
N PRO A 193 -12.60 9.04 -4.33
CA PRO A 193 -12.59 7.64 -3.93
C PRO A 193 -11.53 7.39 -2.85
N ILE A 194 -11.96 6.83 -1.71
CA ILE A 194 -11.08 6.49 -0.59
C ILE A 194 -11.10 4.99 -0.34
N GLN A 195 -9.95 4.34 -0.40
CA GLN A 195 -9.73 3.01 0.13
C GLN A 195 -9.21 3.11 1.57
N VAL A 196 -9.80 2.36 2.48
CA VAL A 196 -9.30 2.20 3.84
C VAL A 196 -8.62 0.84 4.01
N GLN A 197 -7.59 0.76 4.83
CA GLN A 197 -6.85 -0.48 5.08
C GLN A 197 -6.79 -0.74 6.57
N ILE A 198 -7.23 -1.93 6.98
CA ILE A 198 -7.35 -2.33 8.38
C ILE A 198 -6.86 -3.76 8.56
N GLU A 199 -6.53 -4.09 9.80
CA GLU A 199 -6.48 -5.49 10.23
C GLU A 199 -7.92 -5.98 10.49
N PRO A 200 -8.25 -7.28 10.32
CA PRO A 200 -9.59 -7.79 10.62
C PRO A 200 -10.03 -7.37 12.03
N PRO A 201 -11.10 -6.57 12.17
CA PRO A 201 -11.57 -6.09 13.45
C PRO A 201 -12.31 -7.21 14.18
N ARG A 202 -12.28 -7.22 15.52
CA ARG A 202 -13.12 -8.14 16.31
C ARG A 202 -14.59 -7.72 16.29
N ASP A 203 -14.81 -6.41 16.22
CA ASP A 203 -16.12 -5.80 16.04
C ASP A 203 -16.32 -5.46 14.56
N LEU A 204 -17.04 -6.33 13.85
CA LEU A 204 -17.26 -6.20 12.41
C LEU A 204 -18.15 -5.00 12.03
N SER A 205 -18.90 -4.42 12.98
CA SER A 205 -19.76 -3.25 12.69
C SER A 205 -18.97 -2.07 12.12
N VAL A 206 -17.68 -1.96 12.44
CA VAL A 206 -16.80 -0.92 11.91
C VAL A 206 -16.62 -0.99 10.39
N ILE A 207 -16.76 -2.17 9.77
CA ILE A 207 -16.72 -2.32 8.30
C ILE A 207 -17.88 -1.53 7.68
N ARG A 208 -19.07 -1.62 8.26
CA ARG A 208 -20.23 -0.83 7.86
C ARG A 208 -20.03 0.65 8.16
N GLU A 209 -19.52 1.01 9.34
CA GLU A 209 -19.24 2.41 9.70
C GLU A 209 -18.29 3.08 8.69
N LEU A 210 -17.27 2.36 8.21
CA LEU A 210 -16.33 2.85 7.19
C LEU A 210 -17.01 3.07 5.83
N HIS A 211 -17.87 2.15 5.41
CA HIS A 211 -18.66 2.30 4.19
C HIS A 211 -19.64 3.49 4.28
N GLU A 212 -20.36 3.61 5.40
CA GLU A 212 -21.29 4.72 5.66
C GLU A 212 -20.58 6.07 5.80
N ALA A 213 -19.30 6.09 6.20
CA ALA A 213 -18.47 7.29 6.16
C ALA A 213 -18.13 7.73 4.73
N GLY A 214 -18.28 6.85 3.73
CA GLY A 214 -18.03 7.12 2.32
C GLY A 214 -16.79 6.44 1.75
N ALA A 215 -16.13 5.53 2.48
CA ALA A 215 -15.06 4.72 1.90
C ALA A 215 -15.64 3.85 0.77
N THR A 216 -14.95 3.81 -0.37
CA THR A 216 -15.42 3.11 -1.58
C THR A 216 -14.83 1.72 -1.73
N ALA A 217 -13.73 1.44 -1.02
CA ALA A 217 -13.06 0.15 -0.99
C ALA A 217 -12.38 -0.09 0.36
N ILE A 218 -12.09 -1.35 0.67
CA ILE A 218 -11.43 -1.77 1.91
C ILE A 218 -10.35 -2.83 1.65
N GLY A 219 -9.19 -2.67 2.27
CA GLY A 219 -8.12 -3.67 2.31
C GLY A 219 -8.04 -4.32 3.69
N ILE A 220 -8.12 -5.64 3.75
CA ILE A 220 -7.95 -6.44 4.96
C ILE A 220 -6.83 -7.43 4.66
N HIS A 221 -5.61 -7.10 5.06
CA HIS A 221 -4.41 -7.72 4.49
C HIS A 221 -3.89 -8.88 5.34
N VAL A 222 -3.86 -10.08 4.76
CA VAL A 222 -3.33 -11.30 5.41
C VAL A 222 -1.84 -11.50 5.16
N GLU A 223 -1.32 -10.94 4.06
CA GLU A 223 0.06 -10.98 3.59
C GLU A 223 0.59 -12.36 3.19
N SER A 224 0.12 -13.45 3.80
CA SER A 224 0.44 -14.83 3.40
C SER A 224 -0.79 -15.71 3.67
N LEU A 225 -1.05 -16.67 2.78
CA LEU A 225 -2.09 -17.69 2.97
C LEU A 225 -1.56 -18.96 3.67
N ASP A 226 -0.25 -19.03 3.87
CA ASP A 226 0.45 -20.09 4.59
C ASP A 226 0.69 -19.67 6.05
N ASP A 227 0.15 -20.45 6.98
CA ASP A 227 0.21 -20.18 8.42
C ASP A 227 1.62 -20.38 9.03
N ASP A 228 2.46 -21.26 8.49
CA ASP A 228 3.86 -21.40 8.90
C ASP A 228 4.67 -20.17 8.47
N VAL A 229 4.46 -19.71 7.24
CA VAL A 229 5.05 -18.45 6.77
C VAL A 229 4.57 -17.28 7.63
N ARG A 230 3.29 -17.23 8.00
CA ARG A 230 2.75 -16.18 8.89
C ARG A 230 3.42 -16.22 10.27
N ARG A 231 3.57 -17.38 10.89
CA ARG A 231 4.26 -17.51 12.19
C ARG A 231 5.71 -17.03 12.12
N ARG A 232 6.42 -17.37 11.06
CA ARG A 232 7.83 -16.98 10.86
C ARG A 232 7.99 -15.47 10.60
N TRP A 233 7.15 -14.90 9.74
CA TRP A 233 7.32 -13.53 9.23
C TRP A 233 6.53 -12.48 9.99
N MET A 234 5.44 -12.85 10.64
CA MET A 234 4.55 -11.93 11.35
C MET A 234 4.05 -12.53 12.67
N PRO A 235 4.96 -12.91 13.59
CA PRO A 235 4.62 -13.68 14.79
C PRO A 235 3.43 -13.11 15.56
N GLY A 236 3.40 -11.80 15.84
CA GLY A 236 2.28 -11.19 16.54
C GLY A 236 0.98 -11.13 15.71
N LYS A 237 1.05 -10.86 14.40
CA LYS A 237 -0.15 -10.77 13.52
C LYS A 237 -0.70 -12.16 13.20
N SER A 238 0.15 -13.20 13.22
CA SER A 238 -0.22 -14.59 12.98
C SER A 238 -1.10 -15.18 14.08
N THR A 239 -1.10 -14.58 15.28
CA THR A 239 -2.02 -14.95 16.38
C THR A 239 -3.50 -14.77 16.01
N VAL A 240 -3.78 -13.98 14.97
CA VAL A 240 -5.10 -13.82 14.38
C VAL A 240 -5.32 -15.01 13.44
N PRO A 241 -6.23 -15.94 13.72
CA PRO A 241 -6.40 -17.12 12.89
C PRO A 241 -6.95 -16.74 11.50
N MET A 242 -6.69 -17.57 10.50
CA MET A 242 -7.17 -17.32 9.13
C MET A 242 -8.69 -17.12 9.09
N CYS A 243 -9.46 -17.90 9.87
CA CYS A 243 -10.92 -17.79 9.92
C CYS A 243 -11.43 -16.39 10.32
N GLU A 244 -10.70 -15.61 11.12
CA GLU A 244 -11.07 -14.21 11.40
C GLU A 244 -10.93 -13.32 10.15
N TYR A 245 -9.92 -13.57 9.31
CA TYR A 245 -9.80 -12.89 8.01
C TYR A 245 -10.94 -13.30 7.08
N GLU A 246 -11.28 -14.59 7.04
CA GLU A 246 -12.36 -15.10 6.20
C GLU A 246 -13.71 -14.45 6.54
N ILE A 247 -14.05 -14.41 7.83
CA ILE A 247 -15.25 -13.76 8.33
C ILE A 247 -15.25 -12.26 8.00
N ALA A 248 -14.12 -11.58 8.21
CA ALA A 248 -14.02 -10.14 7.93
C ALA A 248 -14.11 -9.84 6.42
N TRP A 249 -13.54 -10.69 5.56
CA TRP A 249 -13.66 -10.58 4.12
C TRP A 249 -15.09 -10.81 3.65
N ASP A 250 -15.78 -11.83 4.17
CA ASP A 250 -17.17 -12.11 3.79
C ASP A 250 -18.09 -10.93 4.15
N GLU A 251 -17.93 -10.36 5.35
CA GLU A 251 -18.65 -9.16 5.76
C GLU A 251 -18.27 -7.94 4.91
N ALA A 252 -16.98 -7.74 4.62
CA ALA A 252 -16.53 -6.66 3.76
C ALA A 252 -17.09 -6.78 2.34
N VAL A 253 -17.16 -7.99 1.77
CA VAL A 253 -17.74 -8.22 0.44
C VAL A 253 -19.24 -7.99 0.47
N ARG A 254 -19.93 -8.38 1.56
CA ARG A 254 -21.36 -8.09 1.76
C ARG A 254 -21.65 -6.60 1.81
N VAL A 255 -20.77 -5.80 2.43
CA VAL A 255 -20.94 -4.35 2.62
C VAL A 255 -20.47 -3.53 1.41
N PHE A 256 -19.23 -3.75 0.96
CA PHE A 256 -18.60 -2.96 -0.11
C PHE A 256 -18.90 -3.51 -1.49
N GLY A 257 -19.18 -4.81 -1.61
CA GLY A 257 -19.34 -5.51 -2.88
C GLY A 257 -18.06 -6.20 -3.38
N ARG A 258 -18.24 -7.11 -4.35
CA ARG A 258 -17.14 -7.82 -5.02
C ARG A 258 -16.20 -6.83 -5.72
N ASN A 259 -14.90 -7.13 -5.74
CA ASN A 259 -13.85 -6.29 -6.34
C ASN A 259 -13.62 -4.93 -5.66
N ARG A 260 -14.22 -4.70 -4.49
CA ARG A 260 -13.95 -3.53 -3.62
C ARG A 260 -13.29 -3.92 -2.30
N VAL A 261 -13.04 -5.21 -2.10
CA VAL A 261 -12.30 -5.77 -0.98
C VAL A 261 -10.97 -6.31 -1.50
N SER A 262 -9.87 -6.02 -0.83
CA SER A 262 -8.56 -6.54 -1.20
C SER A 262 -7.79 -7.12 -0.02
N THR A 263 -6.82 -7.97 -0.32
CA THR A 263 -5.77 -8.38 0.62
C THR A 263 -4.43 -8.36 -0.10
N TYR A 264 -3.39 -7.85 0.55
CA TYR A 264 -2.03 -8.08 0.08
C TYR A 264 -1.64 -9.56 0.23
N LEU A 265 -0.92 -10.06 -0.76
CA LEU A 265 -0.20 -11.33 -0.74
C LEU A 265 1.26 -11.03 -1.06
N LEU A 266 2.13 -11.18 -0.07
CA LEU A 266 3.56 -10.99 -0.23
C LEU A 266 4.18 -12.30 -0.73
N VAL A 267 5.04 -12.20 -1.74
CA VAL A 267 5.72 -13.36 -2.33
C VAL A 267 7.22 -13.28 -2.12
N GLY A 268 7.89 -14.44 -2.11
CA GLY A 268 9.31 -14.58 -1.77
C GLY A 268 9.57 -14.70 -0.27
N MET A 269 8.56 -15.08 0.52
CA MET A 269 8.69 -15.31 1.97
C MET A 269 8.88 -16.80 2.30
N GLY A 270 8.93 -17.66 1.30
CA GLY A 270 9.11 -19.11 1.41
C GLY A 270 7.81 -19.90 1.44
N GLU A 271 6.73 -19.31 0.91
CA GLU A 271 5.47 -19.98 0.57
C GLU A 271 5.63 -20.96 -0.62
N ASP A 272 4.76 -21.96 -0.70
CA ASP A 272 4.62 -22.79 -1.89
C ASP A 272 3.93 -21.99 -3.02
N PRO A 273 4.54 -21.87 -4.21
CA PRO A 273 3.97 -21.08 -5.31
C PRO A 273 2.63 -21.60 -5.83
N ASP A 274 2.45 -22.92 -5.91
CA ASP A 274 1.23 -23.53 -6.44
C ASP A 274 0.08 -23.36 -5.43
N GLU A 275 0.36 -23.52 -4.13
CA GLU A 275 -0.62 -23.25 -3.08
C GLU A 275 -1.02 -21.78 -3.01
N LEU A 276 -0.06 -20.86 -3.20
CA LEU A 276 -0.32 -19.43 -3.28
C LEU A 276 -1.27 -19.10 -4.44
N VAL A 277 -1.00 -19.63 -5.64
CA VAL A 277 -1.84 -19.40 -6.83
C VAL A 277 -3.24 -19.98 -6.62
N ALA A 278 -3.34 -21.20 -6.10
CA ALA A 278 -4.63 -21.82 -5.77
C ALA A 278 -5.39 -21.00 -4.71
N GLY A 279 -4.69 -20.49 -3.69
CA GLY A 279 -5.23 -19.63 -2.66
C GLY A 279 -5.72 -18.27 -3.18
N ALA A 280 -4.97 -17.66 -4.09
CA ALA A 280 -5.40 -16.45 -4.79
C ALA A 280 -6.70 -16.69 -5.59
N GLY A 281 -6.83 -17.86 -6.24
CA GLY A 281 -8.08 -18.29 -6.88
C GLY A 281 -9.27 -18.32 -5.91
N ARG A 282 -9.09 -18.92 -4.72
CA ARG A 282 -10.13 -18.96 -3.67
C ARG A 282 -10.54 -17.56 -3.18
N LEU A 283 -9.60 -16.62 -3.09
CA LEU A 283 -9.90 -15.22 -2.74
C LEU A 283 -10.75 -14.55 -3.82
N ILE A 284 -10.40 -14.74 -5.10
CA ILE A 284 -11.13 -14.20 -6.25
C ILE A 284 -12.56 -14.72 -6.27
N ASP A 285 -12.76 -16.02 -6.06
CA ASP A 285 -14.09 -16.63 -5.99
C ASP A 285 -14.94 -16.00 -4.88
N ARG A 286 -14.32 -15.70 -3.73
CA ARG A 286 -14.93 -14.98 -2.60
C ARG A 286 -15.24 -13.50 -2.89
N GLY A 287 -14.68 -12.94 -3.96
CA GLY A 287 -14.85 -11.52 -4.33
C GLY A 287 -13.80 -10.59 -3.74
N VAL A 288 -12.73 -11.14 -3.18
CA VAL A 288 -11.58 -10.42 -2.62
C VAL A 288 -10.48 -10.36 -3.68
N TYR A 289 -9.95 -9.17 -3.93
CA TYR A 289 -8.84 -8.94 -4.85
C TYR A 289 -7.49 -9.29 -4.18
N PRO A 290 -6.76 -10.32 -4.66
CA PRO A 290 -5.41 -10.63 -4.18
C PRO A 290 -4.39 -9.65 -4.78
N PHE A 291 -3.92 -8.71 -3.98
CA PHE A 291 -2.88 -7.76 -4.38
C PHE A 291 -1.50 -8.39 -4.15
N VAL A 292 -0.94 -9.00 -5.20
CA VAL A 292 0.35 -9.71 -5.14
C VAL A 292 1.53 -8.75 -5.20
N VAL A 293 2.47 -8.83 -4.25
CA VAL A 293 3.66 -7.97 -4.20
C VAL A 293 4.91 -8.77 -3.83
N PRO A 294 6.00 -8.67 -4.59
CA PRO A 294 7.29 -9.22 -4.17
C PRO A 294 7.77 -8.54 -2.87
N MET A 295 8.06 -9.33 -1.85
CA MET A 295 8.63 -8.84 -0.60
C MET A 295 10.06 -8.36 -0.85
N ARG A 296 10.33 -7.08 -0.53
CA ARG A 296 11.68 -6.51 -0.59
C ARG A 296 12.03 -5.92 0.77
N PRO A 297 13.07 -6.43 1.45
CA PRO A 297 13.47 -5.89 2.73
C PRO A 297 13.83 -4.41 2.64
N MET A 298 13.13 -3.58 3.40
CA MET A 298 13.47 -2.16 3.52
C MET A 298 14.51 -1.95 4.63
N VAL A 299 15.34 -0.93 4.49
CA VAL A 299 16.27 -0.50 5.55
C VAL A 299 15.50 -0.27 6.85
N GLY A 300 16.01 -0.81 7.95
CA GLY A 300 15.41 -0.71 9.29
C GLY A 300 14.38 -1.79 9.63
N THR A 301 14.00 -2.64 8.68
CA THR A 301 13.14 -3.82 8.93
C THR A 301 13.96 -4.99 9.51
N LEU A 302 13.31 -5.96 10.15
CA LEU A 302 13.99 -7.17 10.63
C LEU A 302 14.46 -8.07 9.48
N ALA A 303 13.78 -8.00 8.33
CA ALA A 303 14.13 -8.76 7.13
C ALA A 303 15.41 -8.25 6.44
N HIS A 304 15.86 -7.05 6.78
CA HIS A 304 17.10 -6.46 6.26
C HIS A 304 18.32 -6.75 7.17
N ARG A 305 18.10 -7.34 8.36
CA ARG A 305 19.16 -7.63 9.33
C ARG A 305 19.87 -8.94 9.02
#